data_AF-A0A8S3GBK8-F1
#
_entry.id   AF-A0A8S3GBK8-F1
#
_cell.length_a   1.000
_cell.length_b   1.000
_cell.length_c   1.000
_cell.angle_alpha   90.00
_cell.angle_beta   90.00
_cell.angle_gamma   90.00
#
_symmetry.space_group_name_H-M   'P 1'
#
loop_
_entity.id
_entity.type
_entity.pdbx_description
1 polymer ?
#
loop_
_entity_poly.entity_id
_entity_poly.type
_entity_poly.pdbx_seq_one_letter_code
_entity_poly.pdbx_strand_id
1 'polypeptide(L)'
;ELLKCVLPHECLTMRGNSKKQRGLNSMNVSSTVDKTIEQFNAVVNRVMATILTEPNELTRVRLIEKWIDIAYECRQLKNFSSLTAILNGLLSGSVYRLTQTWSQINIQHRTILIG
;
A
#
# COMPACT_ATOMS: atom_id res chain seq x y z
N GLU A 1 2.90 11.42 -27.21
CA GLU A 1 2.23 12.69 -27.55
C GLU A 1 0.89 12.75 -26.84
N LEU A 2 0.59 13.91 -26.22
CA LEU A 2 -0.60 14.28 -25.43
C LEU A 2 -0.51 14.12 -23.89
N LEU A 3 0.59 14.63 -23.32
CA LEU A 3 0.52 15.43 -22.10
C LEU A 3 0.01 16.82 -22.45
N LYS A 4 -1.20 17.19 -22.02
CA LYS A 4 -1.61 18.59 -21.73
C LYS A 4 -3.06 18.63 -21.26
N CYS A 5 -3.31 19.59 -20.37
CA CYS A 5 -4.61 20.02 -19.84
C CYS A 5 -5.09 19.34 -18.55
N VAL A 6 -4.37 19.58 -17.44
CA VAL A 6 -5.05 20.11 -16.26
C VAL A 6 -4.19 21.25 -15.72
N LEU A 7 -4.69 22.48 -15.88
CA LEU A 7 -4.06 23.72 -15.45
C LEU A 7 -4.18 23.89 -13.92
N PRO A 8 -3.14 24.41 -13.25
CA PRO A 8 -3.14 24.68 -11.81
C PRO A 8 -3.74 26.06 -11.51
N HIS A 9 -5.07 26.18 -11.39
CA HIS A 9 -5.69 27.44 -10.91
C HIS A 9 -6.73 27.31 -9.79
N GLU A 10 -7.09 26.13 -9.32
CA GLU A 10 -8.04 26.00 -8.18
C GLU A 10 -7.34 25.63 -6.86
N CYS A 11 -6.11 26.13 -6.69
CA CYS A 11 -5.52 26.26 -5.37
C CYS A 11 -5.88 27.66 -4.84
N LEU A 12 -6.50 27.70 -3.65
CA LEU A 12 -6.90 28.88 -2.88
C LEU A 12 -8.29 29.46 -3.17
N THR A 13 -9.33 28.85 -2.58
CA THR A 13 -10.24 29.54 -1.64
C THR A 13 -11.11 28.49 -0.97
N MET A 14 -10.84 28.17 0.30
CA MET A 14 -11.85 27.98 1.37
C MET A 14 -11.17 27.46 2.64
N ARG A 15 -10.46 28.37 3.31
CA ARG A 15 -10.31 28.34 4.77
C ARG A 15 -11.50 29.13 5.33
N GLY A 16 -12.43 28.46 6.00
CA GLY A 16 -13.54 29.13 6.68
C GLY A 16 -14.57 28.16 7.24
N ASN A 17 -14.57 27.97 8.55
CA ASN A 17 -15.60 27.27 9.32
C ASN A 17 -17.02 27.70 8.92
N SER A 18 -17.96 26.76 8.75
CA SER A 18 -19.36 26.85 9.23
C SER A 18 -20.17 25.60 8.87
N LYS A 19 -20.75 24.97 9.89
CA LYS A 19 -21.76 23.90 9.84
C LYS A 19 -22.95 24.30 8.95
N LYS A 20 -23.42 23.45 8.02
CA LYS A 20 -24.84 23.08 7.89
C LYS A 20 -25.08 21.95 6.88
N GLN A 21 -25.80 20.94 7.37
CA GLN A 21 -26.45 19.82 6.66
C GLN A 21 -26.95 20.15 5.25
N ARG A 22 -26.68 19.27 4.27
CA ARG A 22 -27.60 18.90 3.19
C ARG A 22 -27.30 17.48 2.68
N GLY A 23 -28.32 16.62 2.60
CA GLY A 23 -28.32 15.47 1.68
C GLY A 23 -28.17 14.08 2.29
N LEU A 24 -29.12 13.68 3.12
CA LEU A 24 -29.39 12.28 3.45
C LEU A 24 -29.72 11.54 2.14
N ASN A 25 -28.74 10.84 1.54
CA ASN A 25 -28.88 9.77 0.51
C ASN A 25 -27.51 9.29 -0.07
N SER A 26 -26.37 9.67 0.51
CA SER A 26 -25.02 9.18 0.15
C SER A 26 -24.29 8.50 1.33
N MET A 27 -25.02 7.84 2.26
CA MET A 27 -24.42 7.34 3.51
C MET A 27 -23.96 5.86 3.44
N ASN A 28 -24.44 5.07 2.46
CA ASN A 28 -24.15 3.62 2.39
C ASN A 28 -23.02 3.24 1.44
N VAL A 29 -22.77 4.03 0.38
CA VAL A 29 -21.66 3.76 -0.55
C VAL A 29 -20.33 4.24 0.05
N SER A 30 -20.31 5.41 0.72
CA SER A 30 -19.11 5.93 1.41
C SER A 30 -18.63 4.95 2.48
N SER A 31 -19.52 4.49 3.37
CA SER A 31 -19.11 3.63 4.50
C SER A 31 -18.53 2.27 4.09
N THR A 32 -18.91 1.71 2.95
CA THR A 32 -18.37 0.43 2.46
C THR A 32 -17.04 0.64 1.74
N VAL A 33 -16.91 1.70 0.96
CA VAL A 33 -15.65 2.10 0.32
C VAL A 33 -14.61 2.44 1.40
N ASP A 34 -14.98 3.22 2.41
CA ASP A 34 -14.13 3.62 3.52
C ASP A 34 -13.61 2.41 4.31
N LYS A 35 -14.49 1.43 4.62
CA LYS A 35 -14.08 0.17 5.28
C LYS A 35 -13.11 -0.66 4.44
N THR A 36 -13.31 -0.68 3.12
CA THR A 36 -12.45 -1.44 2.21
C THR A 36 -11.06 -0.78 2.11
N ILE A 37 -11.02 0.55 2.05
CA ILE A 37 -9.78 1.34 2.09
C ILE A 37 -9.06 1.12 3.42
N GLU A 38 -9.78 1.13 4.55
CA GLU A 38 -9.19 0.87 5.87
C GLU A 38 -8.59 -0.54 5.94
N GLN A 39 -9.30 -1.56 5.47
CA GLN A 39 -8.79 -2.93 5.43
C GLN A 39 -7.54 -3.04 4.56
N PHE A 40 -7.53 -2.40 3.38
CA PHE A 40 -6.37 -2.37 2.50
C PHE A 40 -5.17 -1.72 3.20
N ASN A 41 -5.36 -0.52 3.75
CA ASN A 41 -4.33 0.22 4.46
C ASN A 41 -3.83 -0.51 5.71
N ALA A 42 -4.69 -1.24 6.41
CA ALA A 42 -4.30 -2.05 7.55
C ALA A 42 -3.30 -3.15 7.12
N VAL A 43 -3.51 -3.79 5.97
CA VAL A 43 -2.55 -4.78 5.43
C VAL A 43 -1.24 -4.09 5.03
N VAL A 44 -1.29 -2.99 4.28
CA VAL A 44 -0.08 -2.22 3.89
C VAL A 44 0.75 -1.85 5.12
N ASN A 45 0.10 -1.25 6.12
CA ASN A 45 0.77 -0.81 7.34
C ASN A 45 1.32 -1.98 8.15
N ARG A 46 0.65 -3.13 8.16
CA ARG A 46 1.14 -4.32 8.86
C ARG A 46 2.39 -4.88 8.22
N VAL A 47 2.45 -4.95 6.89
CA VAL A 47 3.67 -5.32 6.15
C VAL A 47 4.80 -4.37 6.52
N MET A 48 4.59 -3.05 6.36
CA MET A 48 5.61 -2.05 6.68
C MET A 48 6.07 -2.13 8.12
N ALA A 49 5.14 -2.20 9.08
CA ALA A 49 5.47 -2.26 10.51
C ALA A 49 6.34 -3.48 10.82
N THR A 50 5.93 -4.69 10.40
CA THR A 50 6.70 -5.92 10.68
C THR A 50 8.15 -5.85 10.20
N ILE A 51 8.40 -5.19 9.07
CA ILE A 51 9.73 -5.07 8.48
C ILE A 51 10.53 -3.94 9.16
N LEU A 52 9.90 -2.77 9.36
CA LEU A 52 10.58 -1.58 9.87
C LEU A 52 10.86 -1.63 11.37
N THR A 53 10.07 -2.39 12.14
CA THR A 53 10.29 -2.55 13.58
C THR A 53 11.28 -3.67 13.92
N GLU A 54 11.68 -4.50 12.94
CA GLU A 54 12.62 -5.60 13.17
C GLU A 54 14.07 -5.09 13.13
N PRO A 55 14.79 -5.11 14.27
CA PRO A 55 16.15 -4.61 14.35
C PRO A 55 17.16 -5.54 13.65
N ASN A 56 16.90 -6.85 13.66
CA ASN A 56 17.84 -7.82 13.10
C ASN A 56 17.68 -7.91 11.57
N GLU A 57 18.77 -7.64 10.84
CA GLU A 57 18.76 -7.65 9.38
C GLU A 57 18.41 -9.01 8.78
N LEU A 58 18.97 -10.10 9.29
CA LEU A 58 18.70 -11.46 8.78
C LEU A 58 17.25 -11.86 9.02
N THR A 59 16.69 -11.50 10.18
CA THR A 59 15.25 -11.70 10.45
C THR A 59 14.41 -10.88 9.47
N ARG A 60 14.80 -9.63 9.20
CA ARG A 60 14.12 -8.74 8.26
C ARG A 60 14.12 -9.29 6.83
N VAL A 61 15.24 -9.88 6.37
CA VAL A 61 15.32 -10.60 5.09
C VAL A 61 14.25 -11.70 5.04
N ARG A 62 14.20 -12.56 6.06
CA ARG A 62 13.22 -13.66 6.15
C ARG A 62 11.78 -13.17 6.19
N LEU A 63 11.51 -12.05 6.85
CA LEU A 63 10.19 -11.42 6.88
C LEU A 63 9.77 -10.94 5.50
N ILE A 64 10.68 -10.31 4.74
CA ILE A 64 10.38 -9.87 3.38
C ILE A 64 10.13 -11.08 2.47
N GLU A 65 10.98 -12.11 2.52
CA GLU A 65 10.77 -13.35 1.77
C GLU A 65 9.42 -13.98 2.11
N LYS A 66 9.05 -14.02 3.40
CA LYS A 66 7.76 -14.54 3.84
C LYS A 66 6.58 -13.73 3.28
N TRP A 67 6.68 -12.41 3.24
CA TRP A 67 5.64 -11.57 2.64
C TRP A 67 5.54 -11.78 1.12
N ILE A 68 6.65 -12.02 0.43
CA ILE A 68 6.66 -12.37 -1.00
C ILE A 68 5.96 -13.72 -1.21
N ASP A 69 6.22 -14.73 -0.38
CA ASP A 69 5.51 -16.02 -0.44
C ASP A 69 4.00 -15.84 -0.24
N ILE A 70 3.59 -15.04 0.74
CA ILE A 70 2.16 -14.75 0.98
C ILE A 70 1.55 -14.02 -0.21
N ALA A 71 2.27 -13.08 -0.82
CA ALA A 71 1.84 -12.39 -2.03
C ALA A 71 1.63 -13.38 -3.18
N TYR A 72 2.57 -14.32 -3.37
CA TYR A 72 2.44 -15.40 -4.34
C TYR A 72 1.17 -16.23 -4.11
N GLU A 73 0.92 -16.69 -2.88
CA GLU A 73 -0.31 -17.43 -2.55
C GLU A 73 -1.58 -16.62 -2.80
N CYS A 74 -1.56 -15.31 -2.49
CA CYS A 74 -2.69 -14.42 -2.81
C CYS A 74 -2.97 -14.37 -4.32
N ARG A 75 -1.94 -14.40 -5.17
CA ARG A 75 -2.08 -14.47 -6.63
C ARG A 75 -2.73 -15.79 -7.06
N GLN A 76 -2.29 -16.92 -6.49
CA GLN A 76 -2.83 -18.24 -6.79
C GLN A 76 -4.32 -18.35 -6.42
N LEU A 77 -4.70 -17.75 -5.30
CA LEU A 77 -6.09 -17.67 -4.83
C LEU A 77 -6.91 -16.57 -5.52
N LYS A 78 -6.34 -15.84 -6.49
CA LYS A 78 -6.98 -14.68 -7.16
C LYS A 78 -7.43 -13.57 -6.19
N ASN A 79 -6.80 -13.48 -5.02
CA ASN A 79 -7.00 -12.40 -4.07
C ASN A 79 -6.10 -11.21 -4.41
N PHE A 80 -6.49 -10.47 -5.45
CA PHE A 80 -5.74 -9.33 -5.95
C PHE A 80 -5.73 -8.13 -4.99
N SER A 81 -6.76 -8.00 -4.15
CA SER A 81 -6.82 -6.93 -3.14
C SER A 81 -5.68 -7.08 -2.12
N SER A 82 -5.55 -8.26 -1.51
CA SER A 82 -4.47 -8.53 -0.56
C SER A 82 -3.11 -8.57 -1.24
N LEU A 83 -2.98 -9.15 -2.45
CA LEU A 83 -1.74 -9.10 -3.23
C LEU A 83 -1.27 -7.64 -3.41
N THR A 84 -2.16 -6.78 -3.89
CA THR A 84 -1.83 -5.37 -4.14
C THR A 84 -1.47 -4.64 -2.85
N ALA A 85 -2.16 -4.93 -1.73
CA ALA A 85 -1.84 -4.34 -0.44
C ALA A 85 -0.44 -4.76 0.05
N ILE A 86 -0.08 -6.04 -0.11
CA ILE A 86 1.25 -6.53 0.27
C ILE A 86 2.33 -5.87 -0.59
N LEU A 87 2.13 -5.79 -1.90
CA LEU A 87 3.05 -5.12 -2.82
C LEU A 87 3.23 -3.64 -2.46
N ASN A 88 2.16 -2.92 -2.12
CA ASN A 88 2.24 -1.52 -1.68
C ASN A 88 3.05 -1.37 -0.38
N GLY A 89 2.97 -2.33 0.54
CA GLY A 89 3.79 -2.35 1.74
C GLY A 89 5.27 -2.57 1.44
N LEU A 90 5.58 -3.59 0.65
CA LEU A 90 6.95 -3.97 0.27
C LEU A 90 7.66 -2.91 -0.59
N LEU A 91 6.93 -2.34 -1.56
CA LEU A 91 7.44 -1.32 -2.48
C LEU A 91 7.31 0.11 -1.94
N SER A 92 6.79 0.27 -0.72
CA SER A 92 6.78 1.57 -0.06
C SER A 92 8.20 2.14 0.03
N GLY A 93 8.36 3.45 -0.15
CA GLY A 93 9.69 4.08 -0.11
C GLY A 93 10.45 3.81 1.20
N SER A 94 9.74 3.52 2.30
CA SER A 94 10.35 3.18 3.58
C SER A 94 10.95 1.80 3.65
N VAL A 95 10.33 0.81 3.01
CA VAL A 95 10.86 -0.54 2.95
C VAL A 95 11.85 -0.67 1.78
N TYR A 96 11.52 -0.12 0.62
CA TYR A 96 12.33 -0.23 -0.61
C TYR A 96 13.75 0.35 -0.46
N ARG A 97 13.92 1.40 0.34
CA ARG A 97 15.24 2.02 0.59
C ARG A 97 16.21 1.16 1.42
N LEU A 98 15.77 0.03 1.99
CA LEU A 98 16.61 -0.86 2.81
C LEU A 98 17.56 -1.70 1.95
N THR A 99 18.46 -1.05 1.21
CA THR A 99 19.27 -1.66 0.15
C THR A 99 20.10 -2.86 0.60
N GLN A 100 20.65 -2.82 1.83
CA GLN A 100 21.41 -3.94 2.41
C GLN A 100 20.55 -5.17 2.67
N THR A 101 19.33 -4.96 3.17
CA THR A 101 18.38 -6.06 3.38
C THR A 101 17.91 -6.62 2.05
N TRP A 102 17.59 -5.74 1.09
CA TRP A 102 17.19 -6.18 -0.25
C TRP A 102 18.30 -6.96 -0.95
N SER A 103 19.57 -6.57 -0.79
CA SER A 103 20.71 -7.23 -1.45
C SER A 103 20.84 -8.72 -1.05
N GLN A 104 20.42 -9.09 0.16
CA GLN A 104 20.51 -10.45 0.69
C GLN A 104 19.32 -11.35 0.36
N ILE A 105 18.22 -10.79 -0.16
CA ILE A 105 17.04 -11.59 -0.55
C ILE A 105 17.35 -12.42 -1.79
N ASN A 106 16.92 -13.67 -1.77
CA ASN A 106 17.08 -14.60 -2.88
C ASN A 106 16.50 -14.04 -4.20
N ILE A 107 17.25 -14.22 -5.30
CA ILE A 107 16.89 -13.75 -6.65
C ILE A 107 15.53 -14.33 -7.10
N GLN A 108 15.19 -15.55 -6.69
CA GLN A 108 13.91 -16.19 -6.98
C GLN A 108 12.74 -15.36 -6.44
N HIS A 109 12.83 -14.91 -5.19
CA HIS A 109 11.81 -14.06 -4.56
C HIS A 109 11.72 -12.67 -5.19
N ARG A 110 12.84 -12.10 -5.64
CA ARG A 110 12.79 -10.80 -6.35
C ARG A 110 12.06 -10.87 -7.68
N THR A 111 12.14 -12.01 -8.37
CA THR A 111 11.49 -12.18 -9.68
C THR A 111 9.96 -12.16 -9.56
N ILE A 112 9.42 -12.69 -8.46
CA ILE A 112 7.98 -12.73 -8.17
C ILE A 112 7.38 -11.32 -8.00
N LEU A 113 8.17 -10.32 -7.59
CA LEU A 113 7.70 -8.94 -7.45
C LEU A 113 7.57 -8.19 -8.78
N ILE A 114 8.20 -8.68 -9.85
CA ILE A 114 8.33 -7.97 -11.14
C ILE A 114 7.47 -8.61 -12.25
N GLY A 115 7.02 -9.87 -12.10
CA GLY A 115 6.20 -10.61 -13.08
C GLY A 115 4.82 -11.01 -12.58
#